data_AF-A0A9Y3QWL9-F1
#
_entry.id   AF-A0A9Y3QWL9-F1
#
_cell.length_a   1.000
_cell.length_b   1.000
_cell.length_c   1.000
_cell.angle_alpha   90.00
_cell.angle_beta   90.00
_cell.angle_gamma   90.00
#
_symmetry.space_group_name_H-M   'P 1'
#
loop_
_entity.id
_entity.type
_entity.pdbx_description
1 polymer ?
#
loop_
_entity_poly.entity_id
_entity_poly.type
_entity_poly.pdbx_seq_one_letter_code
_entity_poly.pdbx_strand_id
1 'polypeptide(L)'
;MEGGGQVGPTSIRGHGQLSRLRSSSLEIREKGSEILREQLDAAKNELKLKDKECERLSQVRNQLEQELEELTASLFEEAHKMVRDANVKQAASEKQLKEAQGKIDVLQAEVTALKTLVLTSTPSSPNRQLHPQLQSSGTRGSYKSHIRNKSASGAFPLSPAKKEVSIQPVSKEDREMDSILFAEFLMWKEHPSLDRSSAFLSRIYREDIGPCLSFTRSELSHLVQSAVENNSLTIEPVAMSAVPMVKASAIECGGPKKCALSGLSRLCKHRIKLGDKESYYYISPSSRARITAVCNFFTYIRYIQQGLVRHDAEQMFWEIMRLRREMNVAKLGFYLTDQG
;
A
#
# COMPACT_ATOMS: atom_id res chain seq x y z
N MET A 1 84.84 -89.74 5.10
CA MET A 1 83.38 -89.80 4.87
C MET A 1 82.79 -88.46 5.25
N GLU A 2 81.91 -87.98 4.38
CA GLU A 2 81.23 -86.67 4.30
C GLU A 2 80.63 -86.18 5.63
N GLY A 3 80.34 -84.90 5.88
CA GLY A 3 80.35 -83.65 5.10
C GLY A 3 80.37 -82.49 6.11
N GLY A 4 80.78 -81.26 5.81
CA GLY A 4 80.19 -80.33 4.85
C GLY A 4 79.37 -79.27 5.61
N GLY A 5 79.74 -77.98 5.56
CA GLY A 5 78.86 -76.91 6.09
C GLY A 5 79.51 -75.57 6.43
N GLN A 6 79.79 -74.78 5.39
CA GLN A 6 79.99 -73.32 5.31
C GLN A 6 79.75 -72.42 6.54
N VAL A 7 80.77 -71.62 6.84
CA VAL A 7 80.67 -70.30 7.50
C VAL A 7 80.28 -69.26 6.44
N GLY A 8 79.23 -68.47 6.70
CA GLY A 8 78.81 -67.35 5.85
C GLY A 8 78.42 -66.13 6.71
N PRO A 9 78.95 -64.92 6.44
CA PRO A 9 78.67 -63.73 7.23
C PRO A 9 77.55 -62.89 6.58
N THR A 10 76.47 -62.58 7.29
CA THR A 10 75.50 -61.55 6.82
C THR A 10 74.69 -60.93 7.97
N SER A 11 75.30 -59.98 8.69
CA SER A 11 74.57 -59.04 9.58
C SER A 11 74.82 -57.58 9.16
N ILE A 12 74.62 -57.26 7.88
CA ILE A 12 74.75 -55.88 7.35
C ILE A 12 73.52 -55.45 6.52
N ARG A 13 72.64 -56.38 6.11
CA ARG A 13 71.54 -56.09 5.17
C ARG A 13 70.28 -55.47 5.79
N GLY A 14 70.11 -55.56 7.13
CA GLY A 14 68.94 -55.03 7.83
C GLY A 14 69.01 -53.54 8.22
N HIS A 15 70.20 -53.01 8.48
CA HIS A 15 70.37 -51.63 8.96
C HIS A 15 70.07 -50.57 7.89
N GLY A 16 70.47 -50.80 6.63
CA GLY A 16 70.26 -49.85 5.53
C GLY A 16 68.80 -49.69 5.10
N GLN A 17 67.95 -50.69 5.33
CA GLN A 17 66.53 -50.64 4.97
C GLN A 17 65.71 -49.91 6.05
N LEU A 18 66.07 -50.08 7.33
CA LEU A 18 65.50 -49.34 8.45
C LEU A 18 65.85 -47.85 8.43
N SER A 19 67.09 -47.47 8.07
CA SER A 19 67.48 -46.05 7.96
C SER A 19 66.86 -45.36 6.75
N ARG A 20 66.63 -46.07 5.64
CA ARG A 20 65.89 -45.55 4.47
C ARG A 20 64.40 -45.33 4.78
N LEU A 21 63.75 -46.26 5.49
CA LEU A 21 62.36 -46.09 5.92
C LEU A 21 62.20 -44.96 6.95
N ARG A 22 63.16 -44.79 7.86
CA ARG A 22 63.18 -43.66 8.80
C ARG A 22 63.39 -42.32 8.11
N SER A 23 64.27 -42.24 7.09
CA SER A 23 64.47 -41.01 6.31
C SER A 23 63.22 -40.66 5.49
N SER A 24 62.59 -41.64 4.85
CA SER A 24 61.33 -41.45 4.12
C SER A 24 60.18 -41.00 5.03
N SER A 25 60.08 -41.53 6.25
CA SER A 25 59.08 -41.09 7.23
C SER A 25 59.31 -39.66 7.74
N LEU A 26 60.57 -39.24 7.89
CA LEU A 26 60.92 -37.86 8.27
C LEU A 26 60.60 -36.88 7.13
N GLU A 27 60.93 -37.23 5.88
CA GLU A 27 60.62 -36.41 4.70
C GLU A 27 59.10 -36.25 4.49
N ILE A 28 58.30 -37.29 4.72
CA ILE A 28 56.83 -37.20 4.65
C ILE A 28 56.29 -36.27 5.74
N ARG A 29 56.83 -36.36 6.95
CA ARG A 29 56.43 -35.50 8.07
C ARG A 29 56.81 -34.04 7.84
N GLU A 30 57.99 -33.80 7.26
CA GLU A 30 58.47 -32.46 6.93
C GLU A 30 57.62 -31.83 5.82
N LYS A 31 57.38 -32.55 4.71
CA LYS A 31 56.47 -32.10 3.63
C LYS A 31 55.03 -31.88 4.13
N GLY A 32 54.53 -32.77 4.98
CA GLY A 32 53.22 -32.60 5.61
C GLY A 32 53.16 -31.34 6.48
N SER A 33 54.22 -31.06 7.24
CA SER A 33 54.31 -29.85 8.07
C SER A 33 54.41 -28.56 7.25
N GLU A 34 55.02 -28.62 6.07
CA GLU A 34 55.12 -27.51 5.13
C GLU A 34 53.75 -27.19 4.51
N ILE A 35 53.04 -28.21 4.04
CA ILE A 35 51.67 -28.06 3.50
C ILE A 35 50.72 -27.51 4.56
N LEU A 36 50.78 -28.02 5.79
CA LEU A 36 49.98 -27.52 6.91
C LEU A 36 50.29 -26.04 7.23
N ARG A 37 51.55 -25.63 7.11
CA ARG A 37 51.96 -24.23 7.33
C ARG A 37 51.43 -23.32 6.22
N GLU A 38 51.53 -23.76 4.97
CA GLU A 38 50.99 -23.02 3.81
C GLU A 38 49.46 -22.87 3.90
N GLN A 39 48.74 -23.94 4.26
CA GLN A 39 47.30 -23.89 4.47
C GLN A 39 46.91 -22.97 5.63
N LEU A 40 47.68 -22.99 6.72
CA LEU A 40 47.45 -22.09 7.86
C LEU A 40 47.64 -20.62 7.46
N ASP A 41 48.67 -20.31 6.68
CA ASP A 41 48.93 -18.94 6.22
C ASP A 41 47.90 -18.48 5.17
N ALA A 42 47.45 -19.36 4.29
CA ALA A 42 46.33 -19.10 3.39
C ALA A 42 45.03 -18.77 4.17
N ALA A 43 44.70 -19.58 5.18
CA ALA A 43 43.53 -19.36 6.03
C ALA A 43 43.62 -18.04 6.83
N LYS A 44 44.80 -17.70 7.36
CA LYS A 44 45.03 -16.40 8.04
C LYS A 44 44.83 -15.21 7.09
N ASN A 45 45.30 -15.31 5.85
CA ASN A 45 45.16 -14.25 4.86
C ASN A 45 43.68 -14.07 4.45
N GLU A 46 42.95 -15.17 4.27
CA GLU A 46 41.51 -15.12 4.00
C GLU A 46 40.74 -14.50 5.17
N LEU A 47 41.07 -14.88 6.41
CA LEU A 47 40.46 -14.31 7.60
C LEU A 47 40.70 -12.80 7.69
N LYS A 48 41.93 -12.35 7.47
CA LYS A 48 42.28 -10.93 7.46
C LYS A 48 41.54 -10.14 6.38
N LEU A 49 41.30 -10.74 5.22
CA LEU A 49 40.51 -10.11 4.16
C LEU A 49 39.04 -9.98 4.57
N LYS A 50 38.48 -11.04 5.18
CA LYS A 50 37.12 -11.02 5.73
C LYS A 50 36.96 -10.00 6.86
N ASP A 51 37.95 -9.87 7.75
CA ASP A 51 37.92 -8.87 8.83
C ASP A 51 37.83 -7.44 8.27
N LYS A 52 38.61 -7.12 7.23
CA LYS A 52 38.53 -5.81 6.54
C LYS A 52 37.17 -5.56 5.90
N GLU A 53 36.57 -6.59 5.30
CA GLU A 53 35.23 -6.47 4.73
C GLU A 53 34.16 -6.30 5.81
N CYS A 54 34.30 -6.99 6.95
CA CYS A 54 33.44 -6.80 8.12
C CYS A 54 33.55 -5.38 8.68
N GLU A 55 34.76 -4.81 8.78
CA GLU A 55 34.97 -3.42 9.20
C GLU A 55 34.29 -2.45 8.23
N ARG A 56 34.46 -2.65 6.91
CA ARG A 56 33.81 -1.84 5.88
C ARG A 56 32.28 -1.91 5.98
N LEU A 57 31.73 -3.11 6.15
CA LEU A 57 30.28 -3.31 6.34
C LEU A 57 29.77 -2.69 7.64
N SER A 58 30.55 -2.75 8.72
CA SER A 58 30.22 -2.10 9.99
C SER A 58 30.15 -0.57 9.85
N GLN A 59 31.06 0.04 9.09
CA GLN A 59 31.02 1.47 8.80
C GLN A 59 29.77 1.87 7.99
N VAL A 60 29.43 1.10 6.96
CA VAL A 60 28.21 1.33 6.16
C VAL A 60 26.96 1.18 7.02
N ARG A 61 26.90 0.17 7.90
CA ARG A 61 25.78 0.01 8.84
C ARG A 61 25.64 1.24 9.73
N ASN A 62 26.73 1.71 10.35
CA ASN A 62 26.68 2.88 11.24
C ASN A 62 26.23 4.16 10.51
N GLN A 63 26.64 4.34 9.25
CA GLN A 63 26.19 5.48 8.43
C GLN A 63 24.68 5.39 8.15
N LEU A 64 24.19 4.21 7.77
CA LEU A 64 22.77 3.99 7.55
C LEU A 64 21.95 4.15 8.84
N GLU A 65 22.47 3.71 9.98
CA GLU A 65 21.85 3.92 11.29
C GLU A 65 21.72 5.41 11.62
N GLN A 66 22.76 6.19 11.35
CA GLN A 66 22.73 7.65 11.54
C GLN A 66 21.71 8.33 10.60
N GLU A 67 21.72 8.00 9.31
CA GLU A 67 20.76 8.56 8.35
C GLU A 67 19.31 8.20 8.73
N LEU A 68 19.09 6.99 9.25
CA LEU A 68 17.79 6.56 9.75
C LEU A 68 17.37 7.35 10.99
N GLU A 69 18.29 7.62 11.93
CA GLU A 69 18.02 8.43 13.12
C GLU A 69 17.66 9.88 12.72
N GLU A 70 18.43 10.49 11.82
CA GLU A 70 18.18 11.85 11.33
C GLU A 70 16.83 11.96 10.60
N LEU A 71 16.53 11.00 9.72
CA LEU A 71 15.23 10.94 9.04
C LEU A 71 14.09 10.75 10.03
N THR A 72 14.27 9.88 11.03
CA THR A 72 13.27 9.62 12.07
C THR A 72 12.99 10.88 12.88
N ALA A 73 14.03 11.61 13.28
CA ALA A 73 13.88 12.90 13.98
C ALA A 73 13.12 13.92 13.14
N SER A 74 13.48 14.06 11.85
CA SER A 74 12.80 14.97 10.93
C SER A 74 11.32 14.64 10.75
N LEU A 75 10.98 13.34 10.64
CA LEU A 75 9.59 12.90 10.53
C LEU A 75 8.77 13.22 11.79
N PHE A 76 9.36 13.05 12.98
CA PHE A 76 8.69 13.42 14.23
C PHE A 76 8.45 14.94 14.33
N GLU A 77 9.43 15.76 13.93
CA GLU A 77 9.28 17.21 13.91
C GLU A 77 8.17 17.66 12.96
N GLU A 78 8.12 17.11 11.75
CA GLU A 78 7.09 17.45 10.77
C GLU A 78 5.71 16.96 11.22
N ALA A 79 5.61 15.77 11.81
CA ALA A 79 4.36 15.28 12.39
C ALA A 79 3.86 16.20 13.53
N HIS A 80 4.76 16.61 14.43
CA HIS A 80 4.41 17.56 15.49
C HIS A 80 3.97 18.92 14.96
N LYS A 81 4.60 19.40 13.88
CA LYS A 81 4.22 20.64 13.20
C LYS A 81 2.83 20.53 12.57
N MET A 82 2.53 19.44 11.86
CA MET A 82 1.21 19.20 11.28
C MET A 82 0.11 19.18 12.36
N VAL A 83 0.36 18.54 13.50
CA VAL A 83 -0.58 18.52 14.63
C VAL A 83 -0.78 19.91 15.23
N ARG A 84 0.29 20.67 15.43
CA ARG A 84 0.19 22.06 15.90
C ARG A 84 -0.63 22.92 14.95
N ASP A 85 -0.36 22.84 13.65
CA ASP A 85 -1.08 23.61 12.63
C ASP A 85 -2.57 23.25 12.58
N ALA A 86 -2.90 21.96 12.74
CA ALA A 86 -4.28 21.51 12.85
C ALA A 86 -4.98 22.07 14.10
N ASN A 87 -4.31 22.01 15.26
CA ASN A 87 -4.85 22.53 16.52
C ASN A 87 -5.06 24.06 16.48
N VAL A 88 -4.13 24.81 15.87
CA VAL A 88 -4.27 26.27 15.69
C VAL A 88 -5.46 26.59 14.79
N LYS A 89 -5.60 25.86 13.67
CA LYS A 89 -6.75 26.03 12.75
C LYS A 89 -8.06 25.69 13.45
N GLN A 90 -8.10 24.60 14.22
CA GLN A 90 -9.27 24.19 14.99
C GLN A 90 -9.67 25.28 16.00
N ALA A 91 -8.72 25.77 16.80
CA ALA A 91 -8.97 26.83 17.78
C ALA A 91 -9.50 28.12 17.12
N ALA A 92 -8.98 28.48 15.94
CA ALA A 92 -9.46 29.63 15.18
C ALA A 92 -10.91 29.43 14.69
N SER A 93 -11.24 28.25 14.16
CA SER A 93 -12.60 27.91 13.71
C SER A 93 -13.59 27.83 14.87
N GLU A 94 -13.21 27.24 16.00
CA GLU A 94 -14.04 27.18 17.22
C GLU A 94 -14.33 28.59 17.77
N LYS A 95 -13.32 29.48 17.76
CA LYS A 95 -13.52 30.88 18.13
C LYS A 95 -14.54 31.56 17.23
N GLN A 96 -14.42 31.40 15.90
CA GLN A 96 -15.37 31.97 14.94
C GLN A 96 -16.78 31.41 15.11
N LEU A 97 -16.91 30.11 15.39
CA LEU A 97 -18.20 29.47 15.68
C LEU A 97 -18.84 30.09 16.92
N LYS A 98 -18.07 30.30 18.00
CA LYS A 98 -18.56 30.92 19.23
C LYS A 98 -19.02 32.36 19.00
N GLU A 99 -18.28 33.14 18.20
CA GLU A 99 -18.67 34.51 17.83
C GLU A 99 -19.96 34.53 16.98
N ALA A 100 -20.10 33.59 16.03
CA ALA A 100 -21.31 33.46 15.22
C ALA A 100 -22.52 33.04 16.06
N GLN A 101 -22.33 32.09 16.99
CA GLN A 101 -23.39 31.67 17.91
C GLN A 101 -23.88 32.84 18.77
N GLY A 102 -22.96 33.66 19.31
CA GLY A 102 -23.34 34.85 20.06
C GLY A 102 -24.15 35.86 19.23
N LYS A 103 -23.88 35.99 17.93
CA LYS A 103 -24.69 36.83 17.02
C LYS A 103 -26.09 36.24 16.81
N ILE A 104 -26.21 34.92 16.67
CA ILE A 104 -27.51 34.24 16.56
C ILE A 104 -28.33 34.48 17.83
N ASP A 105 -27.74 34.34 19.01
CA ASP A 105 -28.44 34.52 20.28
C ASP A 105 -29.00 35.95 20.43
N VAL A 106 -28.21 36.96 20.06
CA VAL A 106 -28.65 38.38 20.04
C VAL A 106 -29.80 38.58 19.06
N LEU A 107 -29.65 38.12 17.80
CA LEU A 107 -30.70 38.25 16.79
C LEU A 107 -31.98 37.51 17.19
N GLN A 108 -31.86 36.35 17.83
CA GLN A 108 -33.01 35.58 18.30
C GLN A 108 -33.75 36.32 19.42
N ALA A 109 -33.02 36.97 20.33
CA ALA A 109 -33.61 37.86 21.34
C ALA A 109 -34.33 39.07 20.71
N GLU A 110 -33.73 39.72 19.71
CA GLU A 110 -34.35 40.83 18.97
C GLU A 110 -35.64 40.41 18.26
N VAL A 111 -35.63 39.29 17.53
CA VAL A 111 -36.82 38.73 16.87
C VAL A 111 -37.91 38.41 17.88
N THR A 112 -37.54 37.89 19.04
CA THR A 112 -38.49 37.56 20.12
C THR A 112 -39.13 38.81 20.72
N ALA A 113 -38.34 39.88 20.93
CA ALA A 113 -38.83 41.18 21.38
C ALA A 113 -39.76 41.82 20.34
N LEU A 114 -39.36 41.82 19.06
CA LEU A 114 -40.18 42.33 17.95
C LEU A 114 -41.50 41.57 17.82
N LYS A 115 -41.48 40.24 17.91
CA LYS A 115 -42.69 39.40 17.86
C LYS A 115 -43.66 39.74 19.00
N THR A 116 -43.14 39.94 20.21
CA THR A 116 -43.93 40.37 21.37
C THR A 116 -44.54 41.75 21.14
N LEU A 117 -43.77 42.71 20.62
CA LEU A 117 -44.26 44.05 20.31
C LEU A 117 -45.39 44.01 19.29
N VAL A 118 -45.24 43.25 18.20
CA VAL A 118 -46.30 43.08 17.20
C VAL A 118 -47.56 42.46 17.80
N LEU A 119 -47.43 41.38 18.58
CA LEU A 119 -48.57 40.71 19.21
C LEU A 119 -49.30 41.62 20.22
N THR A 120 -48.58 42.45 20.96
CA THR A 120 -49.18 43.42 21.91
C THR A 120 -49.80 44.64 21.21
N SER A 121 -49.33 45.00 20.02
CA SER A 121 -49.81 46.16 19.26
C SER A 121 -51.08 45.88 18.45
N THR A 122 -51.45 44.60 18.28
CA THR A 122 -52.71 44.20 17.66
C THR A 122 -53.50 43.29 18.62
N PRO A 123 -54.44 43.81 19.42
CA PRO A 123 -55.31 42.93 20.19
C PRO A 123 -56.25 42.19 19.23
N SER A 124 -56.25 40.87 19.38
CA SER A 124 -57.27 39.88 18.99
C SER A 124 -58.29 40.23 17.89
N SER A 125 -58.34 39.32 16.90
CA SER A 125 -59.34 39.10 15.82
C SER A 125 -59.16 39.89 14.51
N PRO A 126 -58.85 39.22 13.38
CA PRO A 126 -58.89 39.87 12.08
C PRO A 126 -60.34 40.16 11.71
N ASN A 127 -60.64 41.44 11.53
CA ASN A 127 -61.93 41.95 11.10
C ASN A 127 -62.30 41.38 9.73
N ARG A 128 -63.14 40.34 9.72
CA ARG A 128 -63.63 39.64 8.51
C ARG A 128 -64.52 40.50 7.60
N GLN A 129 -64.83 41.74 7.98
CA GLN A 129 -65.82 42.59 7.31
C GLN A 129 -65.22 43.58 6.29
N LEU A 130 -63.89 43.66 6.15
CA LEU A 130 -63.25 44.63 5.24
C LEU A 130 -62.66 44.02 3.95
N HIS A 131 -62.77 42.71 3.75
CA HIS A 131 -62.31 42.04 2.53
C HIS A 131 -63.46 41.31 1.82
N PRO A 132 -64.06 41.93 0.78
CA PRO A 132 -65.03 41.26 -0.10
C PRO A 132 -64.48 40.03 -0.84
N GLN A 133 -63.15 39.85 -0.87
CA GLN A 133 -62.47 38.81 -1.65
C GLN A 133 -62.38 37.43 -0.97
N LEU A 134 -62.88 37.27 0.26
CA LEU A 134 -62.94 35.97 0.95
C LEU A 134 -64.35 35.34 0.96
N GLN A 135 -65.27 35.86 0.15
CA GLN A 135 -66.56 35.22 -0.09
C GLN A 135 -66.39 34.05 -1.05
N SER A 136 -66.45 32.82 -0.52
CA SER A 136 -66.45 31.59 -1.30
C SER A 136 -67.79 31.44 -2.04
N SER A 137 -67.81 31.66 -3.36
CA SER A 137 -68.87 31.18 -4.25
C SER A 137 -68.47 29.84 -4.85
N GLY A 138 -69.24 28.80 -4.53
CA GLY A 138 -69.10 27.48 -5.11
C GLY A 138 -69.66 27.39 -6.54
N THR A 139 -69.23 26.33 -7.22
CA THR A 139 -69.97 25.48 -8.19
C THR A 139 -69.24 25.26 -9.53
N ARG A 140 -68.84 23.98 -9.73
CA ARG A 140 -68.65 23.19 -10.97
C ARG A 140 -67.80 23.76 -12.12
N GLY A 141 -66.85 22.94 -12.58
CA GLY A 141 -66.30 23.03 -13.94
C GLY A 141 -65.13 22.08 -14.19
N SER A 142 -65.41 20.87 -14.65
CA SER A 142 -64.43 19.91 -15.17
C SER A 142 -63.98 20.32 -16.57
N TYR A 143 -62.70 20.66 -16.80
CA TYR A 143 -62.07 20.51 -18.12
C TYR A 143 -60.56 20.21 -18.02
N LYS A 144 -60.17 19.27 -18.89
CA LYS A 144 -58.83 18.76 -19.21
C LYS A 144 -57.77 19.86 -19.38
N SER A 145 -56.53 19.57 -18.97
CA SER A 145 -55.35 20.25 -19.50
C SER A 145 -54.23 19.25 -19.80
N HIS A 146 -53.83 19.24 -21.07
CA HIS A 146 -52.63 18.59 -21.59
C HIS A 146 -51.61 19.70 -21.95
N ILE A 147 -50.32 19.36 -21.83
CA ILE A 147 -49.20 19.77 -22.68
C ILE A 147 -48.38 21.05 -22.35
N ARG A 148 -47.11 20.74 -22.01
CA ARG A 148 -45.78 21.29 -22.39
C ARG A 148 -45.28 22.67 -21.92
N ASN A 149 -44.08 22.56 -21.33
CA ASN A 149 -42.83 23.33 -21.50
C ASN A 149 -42.88 24.84 -21.69
N LYS A 150 -42.08 25.55 -20.86
CA LYS A 150 -41.26 26.69 -21.32
C LYS A 150 -40.12 26.98 -20.34
N SER A 151 -38.89 26.78 -20.82
CA SER A 151 -37.70 27.51 -20.37
C SER A 151 -37.67 28.85 -21.09
N ALA A 152 -37.21 29.92 -20.42
CA ALA A 152 -36.33 30.97 -20.97
C ALA A 152 -36.27 32.21 -20.05
N SER A 153 -35.05 32.47 -19.54
CA SER A 153 -34.35 33.76 -19.60
C SER A 153 -34.80 34.93 -18.71
N GLY A 154 -33.89 35.33 -17.82
CA GLY A 154 -33.75 36.69 -17.30
C GLY A 154 -32.28 36.97 -17.04
N ALA A 155 -31.67 37.85 -17.84
CA ALA A 155 -30.25 38.15 -17.85
C ALA A 155 -29.94 39.54 -17.25
N PHE A 156 -28.78 39.62 -16.57
CA PHE A 156 -27.95 40.80 -16.23
C PHE A 156 -28.41 41.74 -15.07
N PRO A 157 -27.49 42.48 -14.39
CA PRO A 157 -26.10 42.80 -14.77
C PRO A 157 -24.98 42.59 -13.72
N LEU A 158 -23.74 42.57 -14.25
CA LEU A 158 -22.45 42.57 -13.54
C LEU A 158 -22.06 43.96 -12.97
N SER A 159 -21.33 43.97 -11.85
CA SER A 159 -20.27 44.94 -11.43
C SER A 159 -19.62 44.47 -10.09
N PRO A 160 -18.42 44.92 -9.68
CA PRO A 160 -17.15 44.30 -10.04
C PRO A 160 -16.34 43.75 -8.84
N ALA A 161 -15.53 42.73 -9.15
CA ALA A 161 -14.24 42.39 -8.55
C ALA A 161 -14.06 42.57 -7.02
N LYS A 162 -14.36 41.51 -6.27
CA LYS A 162 -13.53 41.12 -5.12
C LYS A 162 -13.05 39.70 -5.36
N LYS A 163 -11.73 39.49 -5.22
CA LYS A 163 -11.05 38.21 -5.37
C LYS A 163 -11.71 37.18 -4.45
N GLU A 164 -12.55 36.33 -5.03
CA GLU A 164 -13.02 35.13 -4.36
C GLU A 164 -11.84 34.17 -4.26
N VAL A 165 -11.37 33.97 -3.03
CA VAL A 165 -10.63 32.77 -2.66
C VAL A 165 -11.57 31.62 -2.99
N SER A 166 -11.18 30.80 -3.97
CA SER A 166 -11.86 29.54 -4.28
C SER A 166 -11.74 28.63 -3.05
N ILE A 167 -12.70 28.75 -2.15
CA ILE A 167 -13.01 27.72 -1.17
C ILE A 167 -13.68 26.63 -2.00
N GLN A 168 -12.87 25.71 -2.53
CA GLN A 168 -13.38 24.39 -2.90
C GLN A 168 -14.16 23.89 -1.68
N PRO A 169 -15.47 23.59 -1.79
CA PRO A 169 -16.17 22.99 -0.68
C PRO A 169 -15.43 21.69 -0.36
N VAL A 170 -14.86 21.59 0.84
CA VAL A 170 -14.39 20.31 1.37
C VAL A 170 -15.64 19.45 1.39
N SER A 171 -15.79 18.59 0.40
CA SER A 171 -16.82 17.58 0.38
C SER A 171 -16.56 16.70 1.58
N LYS A 172 -17.28 16.92 2.68
CA LYS A 172 -17.36 15.93 3.75
C LYS A 172 -17.97 14.70 3.10
N GLU A 173 -17.14 13.68 2.91
CA GLU A 173 -17.61 12.41 2.40
C GLU A 173 -18.37 11.73 3.54
N ASP A 174 -19.69 11.87 3.51
CA ASP A 174 -20.56 11.15 4.41
C ASP A 174 -20.46 9.65 4.08
N ARG A 175 -20.30 8.83 5.12
CA ARG A 175 -20.13 7.38 5.00
C ARG A 175 -21.21 6.69 5.81
N GLU A 176 -21.96 5.82 5.15
CA GLU A 176 -23.00 5.00 5.75
C GLU A 176 -22.61 3.52 5.65
N MET A 177 -22.86 2.77 6.73
CA MET A 177 -22.54 1.35 6.79
C MET A 177 -23.64 0.54 6.10
N ASP A 178 -23.26 -0.20 5.06
CA ASP A 178 -24.16 -1.18 4.45
C ASP A 178 -24.34 -2.37 5.40
N SER A 179 -25.58 -2.60 5.83
CA SER A 179 -25.91 -3.63 6.83
C SER A 179 -25.70 -5.05 6.31
N ILE A 180 -25.84 -5.30 5.00
CA ILE A 180 -25.65 -6.61 4.39
C ILE A 180 -24.16 -6.95 4.36
N LEU A 181 -23.33 -6.02 3.90
CA LEU A 181 -21.88 -6.18 3.86
C LEU A 181 -21.30 -6.29 5.27
N PHE A 182 -21.83 -5.52 6.22
CA PHE A 182 -21.36 -5.58 7.60
C PHE A 182 -21.72 -6.90 8.27
N ALA A 183 -22.96 -7.39 8.10
CA ALA A 183 -23.36 -8.70 8.61
C ALA A 183 -22.52 -9.83 7.99
N GLU A 184 -22.28 -9.79 6.68
CA GLU A 184 -21.42 -10.75 5.97
C GLU A 184 -19.98 -10.73 6.50
N PHE A 185 -19.43 -9.55 6.77
CA PHE A 185 -18.12 -9.38 7.40
C PHE A 185 -18.08 -9.95 8.83
N LEU A 186 -19.09 -9.67 9.67
CA LEU A 186 -19.16 -10.18 11.03
C LEU A 186 -19.18 -11.71 11.05
N MET A 187 -19.99 -12.34 10.20
CA MET A 187 -20.02 -13.80 10.06
C MET A 187 -18.67 -14.39 9.64
N TRP A 188 -17.97 -13.74 8.69
CA TRP A 188 -16.63 -14.16 8.30
C TRP A 188 -15.61 -13.95 9.42
N LYS A 189 -15.72 -12.86 10.18
CA LYS A 189 -14.80 -12.49 11.26
C LYS A 189 -14.82 -13.48 12.43
N GLU A 190 -15.92 -14.20 12.66
CA GLU A 190 -15.98 -15.26 13.68
C GLU A 190 -14.99 -16.39 13.39
N HIS A 191 -14.85 -16.75 12.10
CA HIS A 191 -13.94 -17.80 11.63
C HIS A 191 -13.17 -17.31 10.40
N PRO A 192 -12.20 -16.39 10.57
CA PRO A 192 -11.50 -15.79 9.46
C PRO A 192 -10.77 -16.84 8.62
N SER A 193 -10.98 -16.80 7.32
CA SER A 193 -10.32 -17.71 6.38
C SER A 193 -10.05 -17.03 5.05
N LEU A 194 -9.09 -17.57 4.30
CA LEU A 194 -8.79 -17.18 2.92
C LEU A 194 -9.58 -18.02 1.90
N ASP A 195 -10.55 -18.82 2.36
CA ASP A 195 -11.34 -19.66 1.49
C ASP A 195 -12.27 -18.82 0.59
N ARG A 196 -12.09 -19.01 -0.72
CA ARG A 196 -12.88 -18.36 -1.77
C ARG A 196 -14.36 -18.75 -1.73
N SER A 197 -14.70 -19.88 -1.11
CA SER A 197 -16.09 -20.33 -1.00
C SER A 197 -16.93 -19.51 0.00
N SER A 198 -16.28 -18.81 0.95
CA SER A 198 -16.98 -17.94 1.91
C SER A 198 -17.74 -16.82 1.19
N ALA A 199 -18.93 -16.47 1.70
CA ALA A 199 -19.77 -15.43 1.10
C ALA A 199 -19.02 -14.09 0.95
N PHE A 200 -18.33 -13.70 2.02
CA PHE A 200 -17.49 -12.50 2.10
C PHE A 200 -16.42 -12.45 1.00
N LEU A 201 -15.54 -13.46 0.90
CA LEU A 201 -14.48 -13.43 -0.11
C LEU A 201 -15.04 -13.67 -1.52
N SER A 202 -16.01 -14.56 -1.70
CA SER A 202 -16.63 -14.82 -3.00
C SER A 202 -17.16 -13.54 -3.66
N ARG A 203 -17.83 -12.68 -2.87
CA ARG A 203 -18.27 -11.36 -3.30
C ARG A 203 -17.10 -10.49 -3.75
N ILE A 204 -16.09 -10.32 -2.89
CA ILE A 204 -14.94 -9.44 -3.15
C ILE A 204 -14.15 -9.94 -4.37
N TYR A 205 -14.05 -11.25 -4.56
CA TYR A 205 -13.43 -11.82 -5.74
C TYR A 205 -14.18 -11.49 -7.03
N ARG A 206 -15.51 -11.60 -7.01
CA ARG A 206 -16.36 -11.32 -8.17
C ARG A 206 -16.39 -9.84 -8.52
N GLU A 207 -16.50 -8.97 -7.52
CA GLU A 207 -16.74 -7.54 -7.70
C GLU A 207 -15.44 -6.74 -7.83
N ASP A 208 -14.38 -7.14 -7.11
CA ASP A 208 -13.18 -6.33 -6.92
C ASP A 208 -11.92 -7.03 -7.47
N ILE A 209 -11.49 -8.15 -6.88
CA ILE A 209 -10.18 -8.77 -7.17
C ILE A 209 -10.10 -9.27 -8.62
N GLY A 210 -11.12 -10.02 -9.08
CA GLY A 210 -11.14 -10.58 -10.44
C GLY A 210 -11.06 -9.47 -11.50
N PRO A 211 -11.95 -8.47 -11.47
CA PRO A 211 -11.84 -7.31 -12.34
C PRO A 211 -10.52 -6.54 -12.18
N CYS A 212 -9.96 -6.43 -10.97
CA CYS A 212 -8.71 -5.72 -10.74
C CYS A 212 -7.48 -6.46 -11.27
N LEU A 213 -7.48 -7.79 -11.36
CA LEU A 213 -6.36 -8.59 -11.89
C LEU A 213 -6.59 -9.12 -13.30
N SER A 214 -7.68 -8.74 -13.97
CA SER A 214 -7.92 -9.07 -15.37
C SER A 214 -7.09 -8.18 -16.29
N PHE A 215 -6.04 -8.73 -16.90
CA PHE A 215 -5.21 -8.05 -17.90
C PHE A 215 -5.34 -8.71 -19.27
N THR A 216 -4.88 -8.00 -20.31
CA THR A 216 -4.91 -8.45 -21.71
C THR A 216 -4.27 -9.82 -21.90
N ARG A 217 -3.20 -10.13 -21.17
CA ARG A 217 -2.60 -11.48 -21.14
C ARG A 217 -3.22 -12.29 -20.01
N SER A 218 -4.20 -13.12 -20.35
CA SER A 218 -4.97 -13.93 -19.40
C SER A 218 -4.11 -14.91 -18.60
N GLU A 219 -3.20 -15.65 -19.24
CA GLU A 219 -2.31 -16.61 -18.56
C GLU A 219 -1.47 -15.93 -17.48
N LEU A 220 -0.84 -14.80 -17.81
CA LEU A 220 -0.04 -14.04 -16.84
C LEU A 220 -0.93 -13.42 -15.76
N SER A 221 -2.17 -13.05 -16.08
CA SER A 221 -3.16 -12.57 -15.09
C SER A 221 -3.46 -13.64 -14.03
N HIS A 222 -3.68 -14.90 -14.45
CA HIS A 222 -3.89 -16.02 -13.53
C HIS A 222 -2.66 -16.31 -12.67
N LEU A 223 -1.46 -16.24 -13.25
CA LEU A 223 -0.21 -16.40 -12.50
C LEU A 223 -0.03 -15.29 -11.46
N VAL A 224 -0.32 -14.03 -11.81
CA VAL A 224 -0.29 -12.91 -10.87
C VAL A 224 -1.28 -13.13 -9.74
N GLN A 225 -2.53 -13.49 -10.06
CA GLN A 225 -3.54 -13.74 -9.02
C GLN A 225 -3.11 -14.85 -8.06
N SER A 226 -2.64 -15.99 -8.58
CA SER A 226 -2.14 -17.08 -7.75
C SER A 226 -0.94 -16.66 -6.88
N ALA A 227 -0.01 -15.86 -7.42
CA ALA A 227 1.12 -15.36 -6.65
C ALA A 227 0.70 -14.38 -5.55
N VAL A 228 -0.33 -13.56 -5.78
CA VAL A 228 -0.88 -12.65 -4.75
C VAL A 228 -1.59 -13.45 -3.65
N GLU A 229 -2.41 -14.44 -4.01
CA GLU A 229 -3.11 -15.33 -3.06
C GLU A 229 -2.13 -16.13 -2.20
N ASN A 230 -1.02 -16.60 -2.79
CA ASN A 230 0.03 -17.36 -2.11
C ASN A 230 1.10 -16.50 -1.43
N ASN A 231 0.98 -15.17 -1.47
CA ASN A 231 1.95 -14.24 -0.90
C ASN A 231 3.39 -14.42 -1.44
N SER A 232 3.52 -14.74 -2.73
CA SER A 232 4.79 -15.02 -3.40
C SER A 232 5.11 -14.02 -4.52
N LEU A 233 4.32 -12.95 -4.65
CA LEU A 233 4.58 -11.86 -5.58
C LEU A 233 5.47 -10.80 -4.93
N THR A 234 6.49 -10.34 -5.65
CA THR A 234 7.32 -9.20 -5.25
C THR A 234 7.30 -8.12 -6.34
N ILE A 235 7.37 -6.86 -5.94
CA ILE A 235 7.40 -5.69 -6.82
C ILE A 235 8.70 -4.93 -6.54
N GLU A 236 9.53 -4.75 -7.56
CA GLU A 236 10.82 -4.08 -7.44
C GLU A 236 10.86 -2.82 -8.33
N PRO A 237 11.45 -1.71 -7.85
CA PRO A 237 11.78 -0.58 -8.71
C PRO A 237 12.92 -0.96 -9.67
N VAL A 238 12.86 -0.42 -10.88
CA VAL A 238 13.91 -0.61 -11.88
C VAL A 238 14.79 0.63 -11.90
N ALA A 239 16.06 0.50 -11.52
CA ALA A 239 17.05 1.56 -11.69
C ALA A 239 17.20 1.90 -13.18
N MET A 240 17.10 3.18 -13.54
CA MET A 240 17.31 3.64 -14.91
C MET A 240 18.81 3.60 -15.26
N SER A 241 19.39 2.40 -15.40
CA SER A 241 20.71 2.22 -16.01
C SER A 241 20.54 1.70 -17.44
N ALA A 242 21.31 2.29 -18.36
CA ALA A 242 21.16 2.14 -19.80
C ALA A 242 21.76 0.83 -20.38
N VAL A 243 21.56 -0.33 -19.73
CA VAL A 243 22.13 -1.59 -20.23
C VAL A 243 21.06 -2.68 -20.35
N PRO A 244 20.64 -3.05 -21.58
CA PRO A 244 19.75 -4.17 -21.81
C PRO A 244 20.56 -5.48 -21.89
N MET A 245 20.64 -6.24 -20.79
CA MET A 245 21.03 -7.65 -20.87
C MET A 245 19.83 -8.47 -21.37
N VAL A 246 19.73 -8.65 -22.68
CA VAL A 246 18.67 -9.44 -23.31
C VAL A 246 19.05 -10.92 -23.27
N LYS A 247 18.41 -11.69 -22.40
CA LYS A 247 18.20 -13.13 -22.63
C LYS A 247 16.96 -13.31 -23.51
N ALA A 248 16.94 -14.35 -24.34
CA ALA A 248 16.02 -14.59 -25.45
C ALA A 248 14.50 -14.70 -25.11
N SER A 249 14.09 -14.56 -23.84
CA SER A 249 12.68 -14.57 -23.38
C SER A 249 12.00 -13.19 -23.36
N ALA A 250 12.63 -12.17 -23.95
CA ALA A 250 12.29 -10.75 -23.80
C ALA A 250 10.92 -10.30 -24.38
N ILE A 251 10.28 -11.11 -25.23
CA ILE A 251 8.97 -10.74 -25.82
C ILE A 251 7.85 -10.89 -24.78
N GLU A 252 7.94 -11.89 -23.91
CA GLU A 252 6.90 -12.18 -22.93
C GLU A 252 7.07 -11.43 -21.61
N CYS A 253 8.30 -11.02 -21.28
CA CYS A 253 8.63 -10.35 -20.03
C CYS A 253 8.35 -8.83 -20.05
N GLY A 254 7.96 -8.29 -21.21
CA GLY A 254 7.83 -6.85 -21.42
C GLY A 254 9.21 -6.16 -21.39
N GLY A 255 9.19 -4.83 -21.27
CA GLY A 255 10.43 -4.06 -21.15
C GLY A 255 10.19 -2.68 -20.54
N PRO A 256 11.24 -1.86 -20.37
CA PRO A 256 11.14 -0.54 -19.76
C PRO A 256 10.11 0.40 -20.43
N LYS A 257 9.74 0.14 -21.69
CA LYS A 257 8.75 0.90 -22.46
C LYS A 257 7.46 0.13 -22.77
N LYS A 258 7.31 -1.12 -22.33
CA LYS A 258 6.14 -1.96 -22.65
C LYS A 258 5.74 -2.80 -21.45
N CYS A 259 4.49 -2.64 -21.02
CA CYS A 259 3.94 -3.41 -19.91
C CYS A 259 3.68 -4.87 -20.34
N ALA A 260 4.20 -5.82 -19.57
CA ALA A 260 4.04 -7.26 -19.81
C ALA A 260 2.59 -7.73 -19.66
N LEU A 261 1.81 -7.11 -18.76
CA LEU A 261 0.43 -7.52 -18.45
C LEU A 261 -0.59 -6.99 -19.45
N SER A 262 -0.54 -5.68 -19.73
CA SER A 262 -1.48 -5.01 -20.63
C SER A 262 -1.02 -5.01 -22.10
N GLY A 263 0.27 -5.25 -22.37
CA GLY A 263 0.85 -5.11 -23.70
C GLY A 263 1.01 -3.66 -24.19
N LEU A 264 0.53 -2.67 -23.43
CA LEU A 264 0.56 -1.26 -23.80
C LEU A 264 1.97 -0.65 -23.69
N SER A 265 2.29 0.24 -24.63
CA SER A 265 3.52 1.03 -24.61
C SER A 265 3.44 2.14 -23.56
N ARG A 266 4.14 1.96 -22.44
CA ARG A 266 4.18 2.87 -21.28
C ARG A 266 5.53 2.71 -20.58
N LEU A 267 6.00 3.80 -19.96
CA LEU A 267 7.22 3.74 -19.14
C LEU A 267 6.98 2.90 -17.89
N CYS A 268 7.69 1.77 -17.80
CA CYS A 268 7.60 0.80 -16.72
C CYS A 268 8.80 0.99 -15.79
N LYS A 269 8.58 1.71 -14.68
CA LYS A 269 9.60 1.92 -13.64
C LYS A 269 9.68 0.78 -12.62
N HIS A 270 8.80 -0.21 -12.74
CA HIS A 270 8.70 -1.34 -11.82
C HIS A 270 8.64 -2.66 -12.58
N ARG A 271 9.12 -3.71 -11.95
CA ARG A 271 9.03 -5.09 -12.41
C ARG A 271 8.48 -5.98 -11.30
N ILE A 272 7.82 -7.06 -11.67
CA ILE A 272 7.31 -8.06 -10.73
C ILE A 272 8.01 -9.40 -10.92
N LYS A 273 8.18 -10.12 -9.82
CA LYS A 273 8.63 -11.52 -9.80
C LYS A 273 7.54 -12.37 -9.16
N LEU A 274 7.26 -13.51 -9.78
CA LEU A 274 6.18 -14.43 -9.39
C LEU A 274 6.78 -15.72 -8.81
N GLY A 275 6.77 -15.84 -7.49
CA GLY A 275 7.43 -16.93 -6.77
C GLY A 275 8.93 -16.96 -6.97
N ASP A 276 9.50 -18.18 -6.98
CA ASP A 276 10.95 -18.38 -7.10
C ASP A 276 11.46 -18.37 -8.55
N LYS A 277 10.59 -18.10 -9.53
CA LYS A 277 11.00 -18.02 -10.94
C LYS A 277 11.95 -16.85 -11.14
N GLU A 278 13.05 -17.06 -11.85
CA GLU A 278 14.02 -15.99 -12.17
C GLU A 278 13.51 -14.95 -13.18
N SER A 279 12.30 -15.16 -13.73
CA SER A 279 11.69 -14.27 -14.72
C SER A 279 11.08 -13.03 -14.06
N TYR A 280 11.48 -11.85 -14.55
CA TYR A 280 10.90 -10.58 -14.17
C TYR A 280 9.97 -10.06 -15.26
N TYR A 281 8.84 -9.46 -14.87
CA TYR A 281 7.88 -8.88 -15.79
C TYR A 281 7.75 -7.38 -15.56
N TYR A 282 8.03 -6.56 -16.58
CA TYR A 282 7.88 -5.11 -16.49
C TYR A 282 6.41 -4.71 -16.45
N ILE A 283 6.04 -3.82 -15.53
CA ILE A 283 4.65 -3.40 -15.36
C ILE A 283 4.48 -1.88 -15.43
N SER A 284 3.37 -1.45 -16.03
CA SER A 284 3.00 -0.02 -16.07
C SER A 284 2.54 0.46 -14.69
N PRO A 285 2.55 1.78 -14.44
CA PRO A 285 2.02 2.36 -13.19
C PRO A 285 0.58 1.95 -12.90
N SER A 286 -0.28 1.89 -13.92
CA SER A 286 -1.66 1.42 -13.79
C SER A 286 -1.75 -0.05 -13.36
N SER A 287 -0.96 -0.94 -13.98
CA SER A 287 -0.91 -2.34 -13.60
C SER A 287 -0.36 -2.52 -12.18
N ARG A 288 0.65 -1.73 -11.79
CA ARG A 288 1.18 -1.71 -10.42
C ARG A 288 0.09 -1.34 -9.43
N ALA A 289 -0.61 -0.23 -9.64
CA ALA A 289 -1.66 0.22 -8.73
C ALA A 289 -2.75 -0.84 -8.53
N ARG A 290 -3.18 -1.50 -9.61
CA ARG A 290 -4.14 -2.62 -9.55
C ARG A 290 -3.63 -3.78 -8.70
N ILE A 291 -2.40 -4.23 -8.93
CA ILE A 291 -1.79 -5.33 -8.16
C ILE A 291 -1.62 -4.95 -6.70
N THR A 292 -1.06 -3.76 -6.43
CA THR A 292 -0.81 -3.27 -5.07
C THR A 292 -2.11 -3.14 -4.27
N ALA A 293 -3.20 -2.62 -4.85
CA ALA A 293 -4.49 -2.54 -4.16
C ALA A 293 -5.00 -3.92 -3.72
N VAL A 294 -4.84 -4.94 -4.56
CA VAL A 294 -5.22 -6.32 -4.22
C VAL A 294 -4.26 -6.92 -3.17
N CYS A 295 -2.95 -6.68 -3.29
CA CYS A 295 -1.97 -7.10 -2.28
C CYS A 295 -2.25 -6.49 -0.90
N ASN A 296 -2.58 -5.20 -0.84
CA ASN A 296 -2.95 -4.50 0.40
C ASN A 296 -4.18 -5.16 1.05
N PHE A 297 -5.20 -5.46 0.25
CA PHE A 297 -6.39 -6.19 0.71
C PHE A 297 -6.02 -7.53 1.35
N PHE A 298 -5.30 -8.41 0.62
CA PHE A 298 -4.92 -9.71 1.16
C PHE A 298 -4.00 -9.63 2.38
N THR A 299 -3.12 -8.64 2.42
CA THR A 299 -2.23 -8.40 3.57
C THR A 299 -3.07 -8.12 4.82
N TYR A 300 -4.06 -7.22 4.69
CA TYR A 300 -4.95 -6.90 5.80
C TYR A 300 -5.82 -8.09 6.23
N ILE A 301 -6.38 -8.83 5.28
CA ILE A 301 -7.16 -10.05 5.57
C ILE A 301 -6.32 -11.09 6.31
N ARG A 302 -5.05 -11.29 5.91
CA ARG A 302 -4.12 -12.18 6.61
C ARG A 302 -3.82 -11.70 8.03
N TYR A 303 -3.67 -10.40 8.24
CA TYR A 303 -3.46 -9.84 9.58
C TYR A 303 -4.68 -10.09 10.49
N ILE A 304 -5.91 -9.95 9.96
CA ILE A 304 -7.12 -10.30 10.71
C ILE A 304 -7.13 -11.80 11.02
N GLN A 305 -6.85 -12.66 10.03
CA GLN A 305 -6.83 -14.11 10.21
C GLN A 305 -5.82 -14.57 11.26
N GLN A 306 -4.65 -13.93 11.32
CA GLN A 306 -3.59 -14.23 12.28
C GLN A 306 -3.84 -13.60 13.66
N GLY A 307 -4.91 -12.82 13.84
CA GLY A 307 -5.21 -12.13 15.09
C GLY A 307 -4.26 -10.96 15.40
N LEU A 308 -3.59 -10.39 14.38
CA LEU A 308 -2.66 -9.27 14.55
C LEU A 308 -3.38 -7.92 14.67
N VAL A 309 -4.62 -7.83 14.21
CA VAL A 309 -5.43 -6.59 14.23
C VAL A 309 -6.19 -6.47 15.55
N ARG A 310 -5.94 -5.38 16.30
CA ARG A 310 -6.57 -5.10 17.61
C ARG A 310 -7.73 -4.10 17.56
N HIS A 311 -8.16 -3.70 16.36
CA HIS A 311 -9.27 -2.78 16.15
C HIS A 311 -10.62 -3.41 16.49
N ASP A 312 -11.64 -2.58 16.74
CA ASP A 312 -13.01 -3.05 16.85
C ASP A 312 -13.58 -3.47 15.47
N ALA A 313 -14.73 -4.15 15.48
CA ALA A 313 -15.34 -4.67 14.26
C ALA A 313 -15.71 -3.58 13.25
N GLU A 314 -16.11 -2.41 13.72
CA GLU A 314 -16.51 -1.29 12.88
C GLU A 314 -15.29 -0.69 12.16
N GLN A 315 -14.21 -0.45 12.90
CA GLN A 315 -12.93 0.01 12.37
C GLN A 315 -12.36 -0.98 11.35
N MET A 316 -12.39 -2.28 11.66
CA MET A 316 -11.93 -3.31 10.72
C MET A 316 -12.76 -3.32 9.44
N PHE A 317 -14.08 -3.20 9.55
CA PHE A 317 -14.97 -3.13 8.41
C PHE A 317 -14.69 -1.90 7.54
N TRP A 318 -14.53 -0.72 8.13
CA TRP A 318 -14.23 0.50 7.38
C TRP A 318 -12.88 0.42 6.66
N GLU A 319 -11.88 -0.22 7.25
CA GLU A 319 -10.61 -0.46 6.59
C GLU A 319 -10.75 -1.43 5.41
N ILE A 320 -11.58 -2.48 5.54
CA ILE A 320 -11.93 -3.34 4.40
C ILE A 320 -12.65 -2.54 3.31
N MET A 321 -13.62 -1.68 3.65
CA MET A 321 -14.31 -0.83 2.67
C MET A 321 -13.35 0.14 1.98
N ARG A 322 -12.37 0.68 2.71
CA ARG A 322 -11.29 1.52 2.15
C ARG A 322 -10.45 0.75 1.13
N LEU A 323 -10.02 -0.47 1.46
CA LEU A 323 -9.25 -1.34 0.57
C LEU A 323 -10.06 -1.78 -0.66
N ARG A 324 -11.35 -2.11 -0.48
CA ARG A 324 -12.26 -2.39 -1.59
C ARG A 324 -12.42 -1.17 -2.50
N ARG A 325 -12.53 0.04 -1.94
CA ARG A 325 -12.57 1.28 -2.71
C ARG A 325 -11.30 1.47 -3.54
N GLU A 326 -10.12 1.24 -2.98
CA GLU A 326 -8.86 1.32 -3.73
C GLU A 326 -8.86 0.37 -4.94
N MET A 327 -9.30 -0.88 -4.76
CA MET A 327 -9.44 -1.83 -5.88
C MET A 327 -10.46 -1.33 -6.93
N ASN A 328 -11.58 -0.77 -6.50
CA ASN A 328 -12.62 -0.21 -7.38
C ASN A 328 -12.14 1.00 -8.19
N VAL A 329 -11.35 1.87 -7.58
CA VAL A 329 -10.74 3.02 -8.25
C VAL A 329 -9.67 2.54 -9.24
N ALA A 330 -8.81 1.61 -8.81
CA ALA A 330 -7.73 1.07 -9.64
C ALA A 330 -8.23 0.27 -10.86
N LYS A 331 -9.29 -0.54 -10.72
CA LYS A 331 -9.85 -1.32 -11.85
C LYS A 331 -10.45 -0.43 -12.94
N LEU A 332 -10.92 0.76 -12.59
CA LEU A 332 -11.41 1.77 -13.54
C LEU A 332 -10.28 2.57 -14.19
N GLY A 333 -9.02 2.32 -13.82
CA GLY A 333 -7.84 2.97 -14.40
C GLY A 333 -7.40 4.24 -13.70
N PHE A 334 -8.00 4.59 -12.56
CA PHE A 334 -7.55 5.70 -11.73
C PHE A 334 -6.44 5.23 -10.79
N TYR A 335 -5.29 5.88 -10.82
CA TYR A 335 -4.17 5.59 -9.95
C TYR A 335 -3.37 6.86 -9.69
N LEU A 336 -2.76 6.93 -8.51
CA LEU A 336 -1.82 7.99 -8.20
C LEU A 336 -0.52 7.72 -8.96
N THR A 337 -0.02 8.75 -9.62
CA THR A 337 1.35 8.74 -10.11
C THR A 337 2.22 9.22 -8.96
N ASP A 338 3.28 8.48 -8.65
CA ASP A 338 4.39 9.01 -7.87
C ASP A 338 4.95 10.18 -8.69
N GLN A 339 4.40 11.39 -8.50
CA GLN A 339 5.07 12.61 -8.93
C GLN A 339 6.34 12.67 -8.08
N GLY A 340 7.47 12.68 -8.78
CA GLY A 340 8.79 12.64 -8.17
C GLY A 340 9.08 13.82 -7.27
#